data_AF-U7QZ86-F1
#
_entry.id   AF-U7QZ86-F1
#
_cell.length_a   1.000
_cell.length_b   1.000
_cell.length_c   1.000
_cell.angle_alpha   90.00
_cell.angle_beta   90.00
_cell.angle_gamma   90.00
#
_symmetry.space_group_name_H-M   'P 1'
#
loop_
_entity.id
_entity.type
_entity.pdbx_description
1 polymer ?
#
loop_
_entity_poly.entity_id
_entity_poly.type
_entity_poly.pdbx_seq_one_letter_code
_entity_poly.pdbx_strand_id
1 'polypeptide(L)'
;MSQFIQLHLLTSYAPSNLNRDDLGRPKTAKMGGFERLRVSSQSLKRHWRTSELFEQALSENIGIRTKRFGIKVFEALISAGVKEKSAKALAANIAGVFGKTKKDALETEQLAHISPAEQRSVMSLVAVLAEEGRSPTSEELNLLKAEQTAVDIALFGRMLASSPAFNVEAACQVAHAISVHSVVVEDDYFTAVDDLNDGKEDTGSAHIGESGFAAALFYSYICINKTQLIENLDGNKALANKAIKALTEAAVKISPTGKQSSFASRAYASFALAEKGEQQPRSLSVAFLKPIHDSDQGPSAIRALESQMHNIDQVYGACADARYKFNTFTGEGSLTELLEFIAQ
;
A
#
# COMPACT_ATOMS: atom_id res chain seq x y z
N MET A 1 20.18 7.62 -17.49
CA MET A 1 19.90 6.30 -16.89
C MET A 1 18.92 6.51 -15.74
N SER A 2 18.14 5.50 -15.37
CA SER A 2 17.14 5.64 -14.30
C SER A 2 17.82 5.48 -12.94
N GLN A 3 17.50 6.35 -11.98
CA GLN A 3 17.97 6.19 -10.61
C GLN A 3 17.01 5.34 -9.79
N PHE A 4 17.53 4.30 -9.15
CA PHE A 4 16.78 3.39 -8.30
C PHE A 4 17.14 3.56 -6.83
N ILE A 5 16.13 3.45 -5.98
CA ILE A 5 16.26 3.32 -4.52
C ILE A 5 15.65 1.98 -4.14
N GLN A 6 16.45 1.12 -3.51
CA GLN A 6 16.02 -0.20 -3.07
C GLN A 6 15.99 -0.22 -1.54
N LEU A 7 14.91 -0.74 -0.97
CA LEU A 7 14.76 -0.90 0.47
C LEU A 7 14.58 -2.38 0.79
N HIS A 8 15.40 -2.85 1.71
CA HIS A 8 15.39 -4.21 2.24
C HIS A 8 15.09 -4.11 3.74
N LEU A 9 13.88 -4.50 4.12
CA LEU A 9 13.38 -4.32 5.48
C LEU A 9 13.18 -5.67 6.16
N LEU A 10 13.54 -5.75 7.44
CA LEU A 10 13.17 -6.85 8.31
C LEU A 10 12.26 -6.33 9.42
N THR A 11 11.04 -6.88 9.51
CA THR A 11 10.06 -6.52 10.55
C THR A 11 9.57 -7.77 11.24
N SER A 12 9.73 -7.83 12.56
CA SER A 12 9.20 -8.93 13.36
C SER A 12 7.79 -8.60 13.82
N TYR A 13 6.87 -9.54 13.60
CA TYR A 13 5.50 -9.46 14.11
C TYR A 13 5.26 -10.61 15.09
N ALA A 14 4.74 -10.26 16.26
CA ALA A 14 4.25 -11.20 17.25
C ALA A 14 3.08 -12.05 16.69
N PRO A 15 2.63 -13.11 17.41
CA PRO A 15 1.52 -13.95 16.97
C PRO A 15 0.32 -13.11 16.49
N SER A 16 -0.02 -13.23 15.21
CA SER A 16 -1.03 -12.35 14.59
C SER A 16 -1.58 -12.90 13.28
N ASN A 17 -2.63 -12.23 12.77
CA ASN A 17 -3.23 -12.50 11.47
C ASN A 17 -3.34 -11.20 10.65
N LEU A 18 -2.16 -10.67 10.29
CA LEU A 18 -1.98 -9.38 9.60
C LEU A 18 -2.68 -9.31 8.24
N ASN A 19 -2.68 -10.42 7.49
CA ASN A 19 -3.32 -10.51 6.20
C ASN A 19 -3.80 -11.96 5.92
N ARG A 20 -5.11 -12.12 5.88
CA ARG A 20 -5.80 -13.39 5.65
C ARG A 20 -6.30 -13.60 4.23
N ASP A 21 -6.61 -14.85 3.92
CA ASP A 21 -7.37 -15.31 2.75
C ASP A 21 -8.90 -15.19 2.98
N ASP A 22 -9.66 -15.75 2.05
CA ASP A 22 -11.12 -15.81 2.07
C ASP A 22 -11.69 -16.74 3.15
N LEU A 23 -10.91 -17.71 3.63
CA LEU A 23 -11.26 -18.60 4.74
C LEU A 23 -10.84 -18.03 6.11
N GLY A 24 -10.22 -16.86 6.12
CA GLY A 24 -9.78 -16.19 7.35
C GLY A 24 -8.41 -16.65 7.87
N ARG A 25 -7.73 -17.57 7.17
CA ARG A 25 -6.40 -18.06 7.57
C ARG A 25 -5.31 -17.07 7.14
N PRO A 26 -4.20 -16.93 7.90
CA PRO A 26 -3.05 -16.15 7.47
C PRO A 26 -2.56 -16.61 6.09
N LYS A 27 -2.32 -15.67 5.19
CA LYS A 27 -1.82 -16.01 3.85
C LYS A 27 -0.43 -16.62 3.95
N THR A 28 -0.22 -17.74 3.27
CA THR A 28 1.09 -18.38 3.14
C THR A 28 1.62 -18.34 1.69
N ALA A 29 2.87 -18.75 1.52
CA ALA A 29 3.50 -19.03 0.24
C ALA A 29 4.59 -20.10 0.43
N LYS A 30 4.93 -20.84 -0.65
CA LYS A 30 6.07 -21.76 -0.64
C LYS A 30 7.32 -21.06 -1.16
N MET A 31 8.43 -21.14 -0.43
CA MET A 31 9.73 -20.62 -0.85
C MET A 31 10.86 -21.55 -0.38
N GLY A 32 11.68 -22.00 -1.34
CA GLY A 32 12.73 -22.98 -1.09
C GLY A 32 12.22 -24.36 -0.65
N GLY A 33 10.95 -24.68 -0.97
CA GLY A 33 10.28 -25.91 -0.53
C GLY A 33 9.57 -25.82 0.83
N PHE A 34 9.70 -24.70 1.55
CA PHE A 34 9.10 -24.52 2.87
C PHE A 34 7.91 -23.55 2.85
N GLU A 35 6.94 -23.79 3.72
CA GLU A 35 5.82 -22.87 3.94
C GLU A 35 6.27 -21.63 4.73
N ARG A 36 5.86 -20.47 4.23
CA ARG A 36 6.19 -19.14 4.74
C ARG A 36 4.93 -18.33 4.96
N LEU A 37 4.90 -17.49 5.99
CA LEU A 37 3.88 -16.45 6.05
C LEU A 37 4.13 -15.42 4.95
N ARG A 38 3.04 -14.86 4.43
CA ARG A 38 3.06 -13.85 3.38
C ARG A 38 2.11 -12.71 3.70
N VAL A 39 2.61 -11.49 3.69
CA VAL A 39 1.77 -10.29 3.62
C VAL A 39 1.70 -9.81 2.18
N SER A 40 0.49 -9.59 1.69
CA SER A 40 0.30 -9.21 0.30
C SER A 40 0.76 -7.78 0.00
N SER A 41 1.40 -7.55 -1.16
CA SER A 41 1.91 -6.22 -1.53
C SER A 41 0.79 -5.18 -1.61
N GLN A 42 -0.43 -5.58 -2.02
CA GLN A 42 -1.61 -4.74 -1.97
C GLN A 42 -2.03 -4.36 -0.54
N SER A 43 -1.86 -5.27 0.43
CA SER A 43 -2.11 -4.95 1.84
C SER A 43 -1.10 -3.91 2.31
N LEU A 44 0.19 -4.14 2.07
CA LEU A 44 1.27 -3.21 2.42
C LEU A 44 1.02 -1.82 1.83
N LYS A 45 0.90 -1.73 0.49
CA LYS A 45 0.66 -0.47 -0.22
C LYS A 45 -0.57 0.29 0.29
N ARG A 46 -1.66 -0.43 0.57
CA ARG A 46 -2.88 0.20 1.10
C ARG A 46 -2.64 0.83 2.46
N HIS A 47 -2.07 0.07 3.41
CA HIS A 47 -1.85 0.56 4.77
C HIS A 47 -0.85 1.71 4.81
N TRP A 48 0.18 1.68 3.96
CA TRP A 48 1.11 2.81 3.84
C TRP A 48 0.43 4.06 3.29
N ARG A 49 -0.26 3.97 2.14
CA ARG A 49 -0.84 5.17 1.49
C ARG A 49 -1.99 5.80 2.27
N THR A 50 -2.72 5.03 3.07
CA THR A 50 -3.84 5.52 3.90
C THR A 50 -3.44 5.64 5.37
N SER A 51 -2.15 5.71 5.67
CA SER A 51 -1.69 5.98 7.02
C SER A 51 -1.75 7.48 7.29
N GLU A 52 -2.04 7.85 8.54
CA GLU A 52 -1.99 9.26 8.96
C GLU A 52 -0.63 9.90 8.65
N LEU A 53 0.46 9.13 8.80
CA LEU A 53 1.81 9.59 8.48
C LEU A 53 1.95 10.00 7.01
N PHE A 54 1.49 9.16 6.10
CA PHE A 54 1.55 9.42 4.67
C PHE A 54 0.61 10.56 4.27
N GLU A 55 -0.59 10.59 4.86
CA GLU A 55 -1.60 11.63 4.64
C GLU A 55 -1.15 13.00 5.15
N GLN A 56 -0.55 13.09 6.33
CA GLN A 56 -0.01 14.34 6.86
C GLN A 56 1.16 14.85 6.00
N ALA A 57 2.00 13.93 5.50
CA ALA A 57 3.15 14.30 4.67
C ALA A 57 2.75 14.82 3.29
N LEU A 58 1.71 14.26 2.65
CA LEU A 58 1.42 14.51 1.23
C LEU A 58 0.06 15.18 0.97
N SER A 59 -0.84 15.14 1.95
CA SER A 59 -2.14 15.82 2.04
C SER A 59 -2.86 15.98 0.71
N GLU A 60 -2.83 17.18 0.14
CA GLU A 60 -3.54 17.60 -1.07
C GLU A 60 -3.07 16.92 -2.36
N ASN A 61 -2.05 16.08 -2.28
CA ASN A 61 -1.46 15.35 -3.40
C ASN A 61 -1.83 13.86 -3.40
N ILE A 62 -2.77 13.40 -2.56
CA ILE A 62 -3.19 12.00 -2.50
C ILE A 62 -4.54 11.79 -3.20
N GLY A 63 -4.61 10.77 -4.06
CA GLY A 63 -5.81 10.41 -4.79
C GLY A 63 -6.79 9.56 -3.98
N ILE A 64 -8.04 9.55 -4.42
CA ILE A 64 -9.09 8.71 -3.83
C ILE A 64 -9.36 7.52 -4.73
N ARG A 65 -9.35 6.31 -4.16
CA ARG A 65 -9.72 5.09 -4.85
C ARG A 65 -11.13 4.67 -4.45
N THR A 66 -12.10 4.80 -5.35
CA THR A 66 -13.53 4.62 -5.01
C THR A 66 -14.37 4.16 -6.20
N LYS A 67 -15.49 3.52 -5.92
CA LYS A 67 -16.59 3.31 -6.90
C LYS A 67 -17.68 4.37 -6.75
N ARG A 68 -17.65 5.14 -5.66
CA ARG A 68 -18.76 6.00 -5.19
C ARG A 68 -18.58 7.46 -5.55
N PHE A 69 -17.70 7.78 -6.49
CA PHE A 69 -17.45 9.18 -6.82
C PHE A 69 -18.68 9.87 -7.40
N GLY A 70 -19.51 9.16 -8.18
CA GLY A 70 -20.80 9.68 -8.65
C GLY A 70 -21.77 10.02 -7.51
N ILE A 71 -21.73 9.30 -6.38
CA ILE A 71 -22.53 9.65 -5.20
C ILE A 71 -22.08 10.99 -4.63
N LYS A 72 -20.76 11.20 -4.49
CA LYS A 72 -20.19 12.48 -4.02
C LYS A 72 -20.57 13.65 -4.94
N VAL A 73 -20.57 13.41 -6.26
CA VAL A 73 -21.00 14.40 -7.26
C VAL A 73 -22.49 14.71 -7.15
N PHE A 74 -23.32 13.68 -6.97
CA PHE A 74 -24.76 13.84 -6.76
C PHE A 74 -25.06 14.64 -5.50
N GLU A 75 -24.43 14.32 -4.38
CA GLU A 75 -24.57 15.06 -3.11
C GLU A 75 -24.19 16.54 -3.30
N ALA A 76 -23.09 16.83 -3.99
CA ALA A 76 -22.67 18.20 -4.28
C ALA A 76 -23.70 18.96 -5.14
N LEU A 77 -24.28 18.33 -6.15
CA LEU A 77 -25.33 18.91 -7.00
C LEU A 77 -26.61 19.20 -6.21
N ILE A 78 -27.04 18.28 -5.33
CA ILE A 78 -28.20 18.47 -4.46
C ILE A 78 -27.96 19.64 -3.50
N SER A 79 -26.80 19.70 -2.85
CA SER A 79 -26.44 20.81 -1.97
C SER A 79 -26.39 22.15 -2.69
N ALA A 80 -26.09 22.16 -4.00
CA ALA A 80 -26.13 23.35 -4.84
C ALA A 80 -27.55 23.69 -5.36
N GLY A 81 -28.59 22.95 -4.96
CA GLY A 81 -29.99 23.25 -5.30
C GLY A 81 -30.49 22.61 -6.61
N VAL A 82 -29.73 21.70 -7.23
CA VAL A 82 -30.15 21.00 -8.44
C VAL A 82 -31.24 19.99 -8.12
N LYS A 83 -32.31 19.94 -8.94
CA LYS A 83 -33.39 18.96 -8.79
C LYS A 83 -32.86 17.53 -8.89
N GLU A 84 -33.36 16.65 -8.03
CA GLU A 84 -32.88 15.27 -7.88
C GLU A 84 -32.75 14.49 -9.19
N LYS A 85 -33.77 14.53 -10.06
CA LYS A 85 -33.76 13.84 -11.35
C LYS A 85 -32.62 14.33 -12.25
N SER A 86 -32.38 15.64 -12.27
CA SER A 86 -31.28 16.24 -13.04
C SER A 86 -29.94 15.92 -12.39
N ALA A 87 -29.82 16.06 -11.07
CA ALA A 87 -28.61 15.75 -10.32
C ALA A 87 -28.15 14.31 -10.54
N LYS A 88 -29.09 13.35 -10.54
CA LYS A 88 -28.80 11.93 -10.79
C LYS A 88 -28.25 11.70 -12.20
N ALA A 89 -28.85 12.33 -13.22
CA ALA A 89 -28.39 12.20 -14.60
C ALA A 89 -26.98 12.82 -14.80
N LEU A 90 -26.75 14.01 -14.25
CA LEU A 90 -25.46 14.69 -14.31
C LEU A 90 -24.36 13.89 -13.60
N ALA A 91 -24.64 13.41 -12.39
CA ALA A 91 -23.71 12.60 -11.63
C ALA A 91 -23.37 11.27 -12.32
N ALA A 92 -24.35 10.62 -12.96
CA ALA A 92 -24.11 9.41 -13.74
C ALA A 92 -23.21 9.69 -14.97
N ASN A 93 -23.43 10.81 -15.67
CA ASN A 93 -22.59 11.22 -16.80
C ASN A 93 -21.14 11.49 -16.37
N ILE A 94 -20.95 12.24 -15.28
CA ILE A 94 -19.61 12.53 -14.74
C ILE A 94 -18.93 11.26 -14.24
N ALA A 95 -19.64 10.38 -13.52
CA ALA A 95 -19.09 9.11 -13.06
C ALA A 95 -18.66 8.20 -14.23
N GLY A 96 -19.40 8.25 -15.34
CA GLY A 96 -19.10 7.54 -16.59
C GLY A 96 -17.72 7.85 -17.18
N VAL A 97 -17.16 9.03 -16.89
CA VAL A 97 -15.80 9.42 -17.32
C VAL A 97 -14.73 8.58 -16.64
N PHE A 98 -14.95 8.20 -15.38
CA PHE A 98 -13.96 7.49 -14.55
C PHE A 98 -14.13 5.97 -14.60
N GLY A 99 -15.26 5.47 -15.10
CA GLY A 99 -15.52 4.05 -15.24
C GLY A 99 -16.94 3.77 -15.68
N LYS A 100 -17.19 2.53 -16.14
CA LYS A 100 -18.50 2.12 -16.60
C LYS A 100 -19.52 2.17 -15.45
N THR A 101 -20.66 2.81 -15.68
CA THR A 101 -21.79 2.85 -14.74
C THR A 101 -22.93 1.96 -15.25
N LYS A 102 -23.71 1.39 -14.32
CA LYS A 102 -24.96 0.70 -14.67
C LYS A 102 -26.08 1.72 -14.85
N LYS A 103 -27.12 1.34 -15.60
CA LYS A 103 -28.33 2.16 -15.75
C LYS A 103 -28.89 2.49 -14.36
N ASP A 104 -29.18 3.78 -14.13
CA ASP A 104 -29.71 4.32 -12.88
C ASP A 104 -28.81 4.19 -11.63
N ALA A 105 -27.54 3.79 -11.80
CA ALA A 105 -26.55 3.70 -10.73
C ALA A 105 -25.56 4.87 -10.77
N LEU A 106 -25.18 5.36 -9.59
CA LEU A 106 -24.14 6.39 -9.42
C LEU A 106 -22.76 5.80 -9.12
N GLU A 107 -22.70 4.49 -8.89
CA GLU A 107 -21.44 3.78 -8.66
C GLU A 107 -20.88 3.22 -9.97
N THR A 108 -19.56 3.30 -10.12
CA THR A 108 -18.84 2.64 -11.22
C THR A 108 -18.68 1.15 -10.94
N GLU A 109 -18.66 0.32 -11.99
CA GLU A 109 -18.47 -1.14 -11.85
C GLU A 109 -17.06 -1.47 -11.32
N GLN A 110 -16.05 -0.75 -11.80
CA GLN A 110 -14.65 -0.86 -11.37
C GLN A 110 -14.26 0.26 -10.40
N LEU A 111 -13.23 0.01 -9.58
CA LEU A 111 -12.61 1.05 -8.75
C LEU A 111 -11.84 2.01 -9.65
N ALA A 112 -12.18 3.31 -9.59
CA ALA A 112 -11.39 4.37 -10.18
C ALA A 112 -10.43 4.95 -9.13
N HIS A 113 -9.24 5.36 -9.56
CA HIS A 113 -8.30 6.12 -8.72
C HIS A 113 -8.21 7.53 -9.28
N ILE A 114 -8.75 8.48 -8.52
CA ILE A 114 -9.05 9.83 -8.97
C ILE A 114 -8.11 10.81 -8.28
N SER A 115 -7.36 11.58 -9.07
CA SER A 115 -6.39 12.54 -8.56
C SER A 115 -7.08 13.75 -7.90
N PRO A 116 -6.40 14.48 -7.01
CA PRO A 116 -6.91 15.75 -6.47
C PRO A 116 -7.26 16.77 -7.55
N ALA A 117 -6.46 16.84 -8.63
CA ALA A 117 -6.73 17.75 -9.74
C ALA A 117 -8.03 17.39 -10.47
N GLU A 118 -8.26 16.10 -10.74
CA GLU A 118 -9.50 15.59 -11.34
C GLU A 118 -10.70 15.86 -10.44
N GLN A 119 -10.55 15.65 -9.13
CA GLN A 119 -11.61 15.97 -8.15
C GLN A 119 -11.97 17.45 -8.17
N ARG A 120 -10.98 18.36 -8.20
CA ARG A 120 -11.22 19.81 -8.28
C ARG A 120 -11.90 20.19 -9.59
N SER A 121 -11.45 19.65 -10.72
CA SER A 121 -12.09 19.89 -12.03
C SER A 121 -13.55 19.43 -12.04
N VAL A 122 -13.85 18.27 -11.46
CA VAL A 122 -15.22 17.78 -11.32
C VAL A 122 -16.06 18.71 -10.45
N MET A 123 -15.57 19.12 -9.28
CA MET A 123 -16.33 19.98 -8.38
C MET A 123 -16.54 21.39 -8.95
N SER A 124 -15.57 21.90 -9.70
CA SER A 124 -15.72 23.15 -10.45
C SER A 124 -16.79 23.03 -11.53
N LEU A 125 -16.82 21.92 -12.28
CA LEU A 125 -17.85 21.66 -13.27
C LEU A 125 -19.24 21.54 -12.62
N VAL A 126 -19.34 20.86 -11.48
CA VAL A 126 -20.58 20.75 -10.72
C VAL A 126 -21.15 22.13 -10.36
N ALA A 127 -20.30 23.07 -9.92
CA ALA A 127 -20.73 24.43 -9.59
C ALA A 127 -21.31 25.17 -10.82
N VAL A 128 -20.62 25.09 -11.97
CA VAL A 128 -21.08 25.71 -13.23
C VAL A 128 -22.41 25.11 -13.69
N LEU A 129 -22.53 23.78 -13.69
CA LEU A 129 -23.75 23.10 -14.12
C LEU A 129 -24.94 23.37 -13.20
N ALA A 130 -24.69 23.55 -11.90
CA ALA A 130 -25.72 23.89 -10.94
C ALA A 130 -26.27 25.31 -11.16
N GLU A 131 -25.40 26.27 -11.48
CA GLU A 131 -25.78 27.65 -11.77
C GLU A 131 -26.52 27.79 -13.11
N GLU A 132 -26.01 27.14 -14.16
CA GLU A 132 -26.55 27.28 -15.53
C GLU A 132 -27.75 26.36 -15.81
N GLY A 133 -28.00 25.36 -14.96
CA GLY A 133 -29.17 24.47 -15.07
C GLY A 133 -29.19 23.62 -16.34
N ARG A 134 -28.02 23.30 -16.91
CA ARG A 134 -27.87 22.54 -18.17
C ARG A 134 -27.09 21.25 -18.00
N SER A 135 -27.06 20.46 -19.07
CA SER A 135 -26.18 19.29 -19.18
C SER A 135 -24.74 19.71 -19.56
N PRO A 136 -23.72 18.94 -19.14
CA PRO A 136 -22.35 19.15 -19.57
C PRO A 136 -22.22 18.85 -21.07
N THR A 137 -21.34 19.60 -21.72
CA THR A 137 -20.86 19.36 -23.07
C THR A 137 -19.86 18.21 -23.09
N SER A 138 -19.57 17.68 -24.28
CA SER A 138 -18.55 16.64 -24.46
C SER A 138 -17.16 17.14 -24.06
N GLU A 139 -16.84 18.42 -24.34
CA GLU A 139 -15.56 19.02 -23.97
C GLU A 139 -15.39 19.15 -22.45
N GLU A 140 -16.44 19.54 -21.73
CA GLU A 140 -16.42 19.66 -20.27
C GLU A 140 -16.25 18.31 -19.55
N LEU A 141 -16.62 17.20 -20.20
CA LEU A 141 -16.44 15.85 -19.67
C LEU A 141 -15.00 15.30 -19.83
N ASN A 142 -14.09 16.07 -20.44
CA ASN A 142 -12.66 15.74 -20.48
C ASN A 142 -11.97 16.01 -19.12
N LEU A 143 -12.46 15.33 -18.08
CA LEU A 143 -12.08 15.55 -16.68
C LEU A 143 -10.84 14.76 -16.26
N LEU A 144 -10.49 13.70 -16.99
CA LEU A 144 -9.30 12.90 -16.74
C LEU A 144 -8.05 13.72 -17.09
N LYS A 145 -7.03 13.62 -16.24
CA LYS A 145 -5.76 14.31 -16.43
C LYS A 145 -4.62 13.29 -16.42
N ALA A 146 -3.74 13.41 -17.40
CA ALA A 146 -2.47 12.67 -17.44
C ALA A 146 -1.41 13.39 -16.58
N GLU A 147 -1.40 14.72 -16.67
CA GLU A 147 -0.56 15.64 -15.88
C GLU A 147 -1.21 15.92 -14.50
N GLN A 148 -0.41 16.40 -13.55
CA GLN A 148 -0.80 16.77 -12.19
C GLN A 148 -1.43 15.61 -11.42
N THR A 149 -0.85 14.42 -11.58
CA THR A 149 -1.35 13.22 -10.94
C THR A 149 -1.11 13.21 -9.42
N ALA A 150 -1.83 12.34 -8.72
CA ALA A 150 -1.63 12.15 -7.30
C ALA A 150 -0.34 11.38 -7.03
N VAL A 151 0.32 11.66 -5.91
CA VAL A 151 1.55 10.98 -5.48
C VAL A 151 1.35 9.47 -5.35
N ASP A 152 0.21 9.02 -4.82
CA ASP A 152 -0.07 7.59 -4.69
C ASP A 152 -0.37 6.91 -6.04
N ILE A 153 -0.91 7.65 -7.02
CA ILE A 153 -1.02 7.21 -8.42
C ILE A 153 0.37 7.15 -9.07
N ALA A 154 1.20 8.18 -8.89
CA ALA A 154 2.55 8.22 -9.44
C ALA A 154 3.44 7.09 -8.90
N LEU A 155 3.31 6.77 -7.62
CA LEU A 155 4.03 5.66 -7.00
C LEU A 155 3.49 4.29 -7.45
N PHE A 156 2.18 4.07 -7.40
CA PHE A 156 1.61 2.72 -7.52
C PHE A 156 0.87 2.43 -8.82
N GLY A 157 0.85 3.39 -9.72
CA GLY A 157 0.22 3.33 -11.02
C GLY A 157 -1.30 3.49 -10.99
N ARG A 158 -1.87 3.70 -12.18
CA ARG A 158 -3.31 3.75 -12.42
C ARG A 158 -3.63 3.04 -13.73
N MET A 159 -4.70 2.24 -13.71
CA MET A 159 -5.25 1.59 -14.89
C MET A 159 -6.73 1.94 -15.03
N LEU A 160 -7.09 2.50 -16.18
CA LEU A 160 -8.45 2.84 -16.60
C LEU A 160 -8.75 2.13 -17.92
N ALA A 161 -9.50 1.03 -17.86
CA ALA A 161 -9.76 0.18 -19.03
C ALA A 161 -10.49 0.93 -20.17
N SER A 162 -11.41 1.83 -19.81
CA SER A 162 -12.17 2.62 -20.78
C SER A 162 -11.40 3.82 -21.34
N SER A 163 -10.32 4.24 -20.68
CA SER A 163 -9.55 5.43 -21.05
C SER A 163 -8.04 5.18 -20.91
N PRO A 164 -7.44 4.27 -21.69
CA PRO A 164 -6.05 3.84 -21.50
C PRO A 164 -5.00 4.96 -21.63
N ALA A 165 -5.34 6.04 -22.36
CA ALA A 165 -4.48 7.21 -22.51
C ALA A 165 -4.15 7.92 -21.17
N PHE A 166 -4.91 7.65 -20.12
CA PHE A 166 -4.72 8.22 -18.78
C PHE A 166 -4.16 7.19 -17.78
N ASN A 167 -3.69 6.05 -18.27
CA ASN A 167 -2.95 5.10 -17.45
C ASN A 167 -1.63 5.72 -17.01
N VAL A 168 -1.23 5.41 -15.78
CA VAL A 168 0.04 5.86 -15.22
C VAL A 168 0.84 4.64 -14.85
N GLU A 169 2.05 4.53 -15.38
CA GLU A 169 2.98 3.46 -15.04
C GLU A 169 3.52 3.67 -13.63
N ALA A 170 3.62 2.61 -12.85
CA ALA A 170 4.01 2.70 -11.44
C ALA A 170 5.52 2.95 -11.30
N ALA A 171 5.90 4.00 -10.56
CA ALA A 171 7.31 4.23 -10.23
C ALA A 171 7.85 3.33 -9.10
N CYS A 172 6.97 2.69 -8.33
CA CYS A 172 7.32 1.90 -7.15
C CYS A 172 6.85 0.44 -7.26
N GLN A 173 7.82 -0.46 -7.16
CA GLN A 173 7.64 -1.91 -7.11
C GLN A 173 7.69 -2.36 -5.64
N VAL A 174 6.64 -3.05 -5.20
CA VAL A 174 6.54 -3.57 -3.83
C VAL A 174 6.34 -5.08 -3.90
N ALA A 175 7.30 -5.84 -3.37
CA ALA A 175 7.18 -7.29 -3.28
C ALA A 175 6.17 -7.72 -2.20
N HIS A 176 5.70 -8.95 -2.30
CA HIS A 176 5.07 -9.61 -1.14
C HIS A 176 6.12 -9.73 -0.02
N ALA A 177 5.75 -9.36 1.20
CA ALA A 177 6.61 -9.64 2.34
C ALA A 177 6.47 -11.12 2.72
N ILE A 178 7.59 -11.80 2.98
CA ILE A 178 7.63 -13.24 3.22
C ILE A 178 8.47 -13.51 4.48
N SER A 179 8.09 -14.50 5.29
CA SER A 179 8.88 -14.89 6.48
C SER A 179 10.26 -15.45 6.10
N VAL A 180 11.30 -15.04 6.82
CA VAL A 180 12.69 -15.48 6.58
C VAL A 180 12.99 -16.89 7.07
N HIS A 181 12.13 -17.42 7.95
CA HIS A 181 12.11 -18.80 8.43
C HIS A 181 10.80 -19.50 8.00
N SER A 182 10.76 -20.83 8.12
CA SER A 182 9.53 -21.60 7.93
C SER A 182 8.54 -21.28 9.04
N VAL A 183 7.25 -21.38 8.74
CA VAL A 183 6.18 -21.12 9.70
C VAL A 183 5.12 -22.20 9.62
N VAL A 184 4.60 -22.59 10.79
CA VAL A 184 3.38 -23.36 10.93
C VAL A 184 2.29 -22.40 11.38
N VAL A 185 1.14 -22.42 10.70
CA VAL A 185 -0.03 -21.66 11.15
C VAL A 185 -0.67 -22.42 12.30
N GLU A 186 -0.84 -21.74 13.43
CA GLU A 186 -1.51 -22.26 14.61
C GLU A 186 -2.98 -21.85 14.58
N ASP A 187 -3.84 -22.69 15.16
CA ASP A 187 -5.28 -22.45 15.24
C ASP A 187 -5.65 -22.06 16.67
N ASP A 188 -6.26 -20.88 16.83
CA ASP A 188 -6.78 -20.37 18.10
C ASP A 188 -8.26 -20.76 18.26
N TYR A 189 -8.56 -21.64 19.21
CA TYR A 189 -9.92 -22.01 19.58
C TYR A 189 -10.44 -21.06 20.64
N PHE A 190 -11.48 -20.30 20.29
CA PHE A 190 -12.09 -19.32 21.20
C PHE A 190 -13.58 -19.55 21.38
N THR A 191 -14.09 -19.09 22.51
CA THR A 191 -15.51 -19.12 22.83
C THR A 191 -16.04 -17.72 23.05
N ALA A 192 -17.34 -17.52 22.82
CA ALA A 192 -18.07 -16.38 23.36
C ALA A 192 -19.09 -16.90 24.37
N VAL A 193 -19.10 -16.29 25.56
CA VAL A 193 -20.00 -16.64 26.66
C VAL A 193 -21.18 -15.66 26.65
N ASP A 194 -22.36 -16.16 27.02
CA ASP A 194 -23.54 -15.33 27.24
C ASP A 194 -23.61 -14.95 28.72
N ASP A 195 -23.45 -13.65 29.01
CA ASP A 195 -23.44 -13.12 30.37
C ASP A 195 -24.79 -13.30 31.11
N LEU A 196 -25.91 -13.53 30.39
CA LEU A 196 -27.23 -13.76 30.99
C LEU A 196 -27.57 -15.24 31.19
N ASN A 197 -26.72 -16.17 30.71
CA ASN A 197 -26.91 -17.59 30.96
C ASN A 197 -26.55 -17.92 32.42
N ASP A 198 -27.53 -18.41 33.19
CA ASP A 198 -27.34 -18.72 34.62
C ASP A 198 -26.69 -20.10 34.88
N GLY A 199 -26.34 -20.82 33.82
CA GLY A 199 -25.54 -22.05 33.85
C GLY A 199 -26.23 -23.25 34.49
N LYS A 200 -27.56 -23.19 34.73
CA LYS A 200 -28.30 -24.27 35.41
C LYS A 200 -28.61 -25.47 34.53
N GLU A 201 -28.84 -25.23 33.24
CA GLU A 201 -29.11 -26.30 32.25
C GLU A 201 -27.89 -26.59 31.37
N ASP A 202 -27.14 -25.55 30.98
CA ASP A 202 -25.91 -25.67 30.21
C ASP A 202 -24.95 -24.50 30.54
N THR A 203 -23.76 -24.81 31.03
CA THR A 203 -22.66 -23.83 31.22
C THR A 203 -21.92 -23.53 29.91
N GLY A 204 -22.36 -24.13 28.79
CA GLY A 204 -21.72 -24.11 27.49
C GLY A 204 -21.56 -22.71 26.90
N SER A 205 -20.55 -22.58 26.04
CA SER A 205 -20.30 -21.37 25.27
C SER A 205 -21.45 -21.10 24.28
N ALA A 206 -21.91 -19.85 24.20
CA ALA A 206 -22.89 -19.43 23.20
C ALA A 206 -22.33 -19.48 21.77
N HIS A 207 -21.00 -19.44 21.62
CA HIS A 207 -20.32 -19.60 20.34
C HIS A 207 -18.96 -20.27 20.54
N ILE A 208 -18.56 -21.12 19.58
CA ILE A 208 -17.20 -21.63 19.42
C ILE A 208 -16.72 -21.23 18.03
N GLY A 209 -15.53 -20.67 17.96
CA GLY A 209 -14.88 -20.29 16.71
C GLY A 209 -13.41 -20.72 16.70
N GLU A 210 -12.85 -20.72 15.50
CA GLU A 210 -11.44 -21.00 15.26
C GLU A 210 -10.83 -19.83 14.48
N SER A 211 -9.59 -19.45 14.77
CA SER A 211 -8.87 -18.42 14.02
C SER A 211 -7.39 -18.76 13.88
N GLY A 212 -6.92 -18.88 12.64
CA GLY A 212 -5.51 -19.08 12.37
C GLY A 212 -4.67 -17.84 12.70
N PHE A 213 -3.50 -18.05 13.29
CA PHE A 213 -2.49 -17.02 13.57
C PHE A 213 -1.08 -17.60 13.47
N ALA A 214 -0.08 -16.73 13.37
CA ALA A 214 1.32 -17.12 13.50
C ALA A 214 2.21 -15.89 13.76
N ALA A 215 3.43 -16.12 14.23
CA ALA A 215 4.47 -15.11 14.38
C ALA A 215 5.58 -15.32 13.33
N ALA A 216 6.18 -14.22 12.86
CA ALA A 216 7.36 -14.33 12.00
C ALA A 216 8.16 -13.04 11.90
N LEU A 217 9.44 -13.20 11.55
CA LEU A 217 10.28 -12.16 10.98
C LEU A 217 10.09 -12.10 9.46
N PHE A 218 9.59 -10.98 8.95
CA PHE A 218 9.30 -10.79 7.53
C PHE A 218 10.40 -10.00 6.84
N TYR A 219 10.80 -10.47 5.65
CA TYR A 219 11.55 -9.68 4.68
C TYR A 219 10.59 -8.96 3.74
N SER A 220 10.75 -7.64 3.63
CA SER A 220 10.04 -6.79 2.65
C SER A 220 11.03 -6.13 1.70
N TYR A 221 10.69 -6.11 0.42
CA TYR A 221 11.48 -5.47 -0.63
C TYR A 221 10.65 -4.41 -1.36
N ILE A 222 11.23 -3.21 -1.48
CA ILE A 222 10.64 -2.08 -2.21
C ILE A 222 11.71 -1.53 -3.16
N CYS A 223 11.35 -1.31 -4.42
CA CYS A 223 12.21 -0.65 -5.39
C CYS A 223 11.47 0.56 -5.97
N ILE A 224 12.10 1.74 -5.88
CA ILE A 224 11.55 3.00 -6.36
C ILE A 224 12.43 3.47 -7.51
N ASN A 225 11.85 3.61 -8.69
CA ASN A 225 12.45 4.33 -9.81
C ASN A 225 12.21 5.84 -9.60
N LYS A 226 13.22 6.53 -9.06
CA LYS A 226 13.16 7.97 -8.77
C LYS A 226 12.96 8.78 -10.04
N THR A 227 13.57 8.38 -11.15
CA THR A 227 13.41 9.03 -12.45
C THR A 227 11.96 8.96 -12.94
N GLN A 228 11.36 7.77 -12.95
CA GLN A 228 9.95 7.58 -13.32
C GLN A 228 9.01 8.35 -12.38
N LEU A 229 9.32 8.41 -11.08
CA LEU A 229 8.49 9.14 -10.13
C LEU A 229 8.50 10.65 -10.41
N ILE A 230 9.66 11.21 -10.77
CA ILE A 230 9.79 12.62 -11.16
C ILE A 230 9.01 12.89 -12.45
N GLU A 231 9.09 11.99 -13.44
CA GLU A 231 8.32 12.09 -14.69
C GLU A 231 6.81 12.04 -14.44
N ASN A 232 6.36 11.09 -13.62
CA ASN A 232 4.95 10.95 -13.23
C ASN A 232 4.43 12.18 -12.46
N LEU A 233 5.31 12.98 -11.86
CA LEU A 233 4.98 14.20 -11.11
C LEU A 233 5.35 15.48 -11.87
N ASP A 234 5.32 15.43 -13.20
CA ASP A 234 5.59 16.55 -14.11
C ASP A 234 6.92 17.26 -13.84
N GLY A 235 7.96 16.51 -13.49
CA GLY A 235 9.28 17.06 -13.18
C GLY A 235 9.45 17.58 -11.75
N ASN A 236 8.44 17.46 -10.88
CA ASN A 236 8.50 17.97 -9.51
C ASN A 236 9.39 17.12 -8.58
N LYS A 237 10.69 17.40 -8.62
CA LYS A 237 11.71 16.72 -7.80
C LYS A 237 11.48 16.86 -6.29
N ALA A 238 11.01 18.01 -5.83
CA ALA A 238 10.76 18.26 -4.41
C ALA A 238 9.62 17.36 -3.89
N LEU A 239 8.52 17.27 -4.64
CA LEU A 239 7.41 16.39 -4.32
C LEU A 239 7.80 14.91 -4.41
N ALA A 240 8.58 14.52 -5.41
CA ALA A 240 9.11 13.16 -5.53
C ALA A 240 9.96 12.78 -4.30
N ASN A 241 10.89 13.62 -3.89
CA ASN A 241 11.71 13.39 -2.69
C ASN A 241 10.87 13.30 -1.41
N LYS A 242 9.84 14.16 -1.28
CA LYS A 242 8.90 14.11 -0.16
C LYS A 242 8.11 12.81 -0.14
N ALA A 243 7.66 12.34 -1.30
CA ALA A 243 6.94 11.08 -1.48
C ALA A 243 7.79 9.86 -1.11
N ILE A 244 9.06 9.84 -1.55
CA ILE A 244 10.01 8.76 -1.24
C ILE A 244 10.26 8.70 0.28
N LYS A 245 10.46 9.85 0.92
CA LYS A 245 10.59 9.95 2.39
C LYS A 245 9.35 9.42 3.10
N ALA A 246 8.17 9.92 2.75
CA ALA A 246 6.91 9.51 3.36
C ALA A 246 6.63 8.01 3.18
N LEU A 247 6.89 7.46 1.99
CA LEU A 247 6.75 6.03 1.73
C LEU A 247 7.73 5.20 2.56
N THR A 248 8.99 5.61 2.61
CA THR A 248 10.04 4.90 3.36
C THR A 248 9.74 4.89 4.85
N GLU A 249 9.34 6.05 5.40
CA GLU A 249 8.95 6.16 6.79
C GLU A 249 7.69 5.32 7.10
N ALA A 250 6.68 5.36 6.23
CA ALA A 250 5.50 4.52 6.36
C ALA A 250 5.86 3.02 6.30
N ALA A 251 6.77 2.63 5.41
CA ALA A 251 7.19 1.23 5.25
C ALA A 251 7.91 0.67 6.48
N VAL A 252 8.64 1.51 7.22
CA VAL A 252 9.33 1.08 8.45
C VAL A 252 8.49 1.19 9.72
N LYS A 253 7.45 2.03 9.75
CA LYS A 253 6.63 2.29 10.95
C LYS A 253 5.22 1.69 10.91
N ILE A 254 4.64 1.46 9.74
CA ILE A 254 3.21 1.15 9.59
C ILE A 254 3.01 -0.33 9.27
N SER A 255 2.31 -0.99 10.18
CA SER A 255 1.89 -2.39 10.06
C SER A 255 0.52 -2.53 9.39
N PRO A 256 0.23 -3.66 8.71
CA PRO A 256 -1.13 -4.01 8.32
C PRO A 256 -2.07 -4.10 9.53
N THR A 257 -3.33 -3.71 9.38
CA THR A 257 -4.31 -3.65 10.50
C THR A 257 -5.24 -4.85 10.59
N GLY A 258 -4.95 -5.94 9.87
CA GLY A 258 -5.75 -7.16 9.90
C GLY A 258 -5.77 -7.77 11.30
N LYS A 259 -6.97 -7.98 11.87
CA LYS A 259 -7.18 -8.51 13.23
C LYS A 259 -6.37 -7.77 14.32
N GLN A 260 -5.99 -6.51 14.06
CA GLN A 260 -5.12 -5.73 14.95
C GLN A 260 -5.68 -5.58 16.37
N SER A 261 -7.00 -5.40 16.53
CA SER A 261 -7.63 -5.25 17.84
C SER A 261 -7.60 -6.54 18.68
N SER A 262 -7.44 -7.70 18.04
CA SER A 262 -7.35 -9.00 18.72
C SER A 262 -5.91 -9.37 19.08
N PHE A 263 -4.93 -8.97 18.27
CA PHE A 263 -3.53 -9.41 18.42
C PHE A 263 -2.54 -8.31 18.81
N ALA A 264 -2.92 -7.04 18.80
CA ALA A 264 -2.04 -5.91 19.13
C ALA A 264 -0.69 -5.89 18.36
N SER A 265 -0.68 -6.36 17.12
CA SER A 265 0.50 -6.68 16.31
C SER A 265 1.21 -5.49 15.63
N ARG A 266 1.21 -4.30 16.21
CA ARG A 266 1.93 -3.15 15.63
C ARG A 266 3.43 -3.32 15.90
N ALA A 267 4.25 -3.13 14.87
CA ALA A 267 5.70 -3.27 14.97
C ALA A 267 6.41 -2.30 14.01
N TYR A 268 7.61 -1.88 14.41
CA TYR A 268 8.55 -1.16 13.55
C TYR A 268 9.55 -2.13 12.92
N ALA A 269 10.09 -1.77 11.76
CA ALA A 269 11.18 -2.51 11.15
C ALA A 269 12.39 -2.52 12.09
N SER A 270 12.91 -3.72 12.36
CA SER A 270 14.08 -3.92 13.21
C SER A 270 15.38 -3.71 12.45
N PHE A 271 15.33 -3.76 11.12
CA PHE A 271 16.46 -3.50 10.25
C PHE A 271 15.97 -2.90 8.93
N ALA A 272 16.73 -1.95 8.41
CA ALA A 272 16.56 -1.45 7.05
C ALA A 272 17.93 -1.29 6.39
N LEU A 273 18.05 -1.77 5.17
CA LEU A 273 19.15 -1.49 4.25
C LEU A 273 18.58 -0.78 3.04
N ALA A 274 19.12 0.40 2.74
CA ALA A 274 18.83 1.15 1.54
C ALA A 274 20.03 1.11 0.59
N GLU A 275 19.77 0.82 -0.69
CA GLU A 275 20.74 0.91 -1.77
C GLU A 275 20.29 1.97 -2.78
N LYS A 276 21.23 2.75 -3.32
CA LYS A 276 21.00 3.76 -4.37
C LYS A 276 21.94 3.55 -5.53
N GLY A 277 21.44 3.73 -6.75
CA GLY A 277 22.29 3.83 -7.94
C GLY A 277 21.53 3.68 -9.25
N GLU A 278 22.28 3.62 -10.35
CA GLU A 278 21.73 3.45 -11.71
C GLU A 278 21.73 2.00 -12.19
N GLN A 279 22.29 1.08 -11.38
CA GLN A 279 22.34 -0.34 -11.70
C GLN A 279 20.95 -0.97 -11.66
N GLN A 280 20.81 -2.12 -12.33
CA GLN A 280 19.56 -2.87 -12.32
C GLN A 280 19.15 -3.25 -10.88
N PRO A 281 17.94 -2.87 -10.42
CA PRO A 281 17.50 -3.21 -9.08
C PRO A 281 17.26 -4.72 -8.95
N ARG A 282 17.54 -5.26 -7.77
CA ARG A 282 17.49 -6.69 -7.45
C ARG A 282 17.01 -6.91 -6.01
N SER A 283 16.09 -7.87 -5.85
CA SER A 283 15.73 -8.34 -4.51
C SER A 283 16.83 -9.22 -3.94
N LEU A 284 17.10 -9.08 -2.64
CA LEU A 284 17.97 -9.98 -1.88
C LEU A 284 17.21 -11.16 -1.25
N SER A 285 15.97 -11.42 -1.67
CA SER A 285 15.14 -12.53 -1.17
C SER A 285 15.80 -13.90 -1.28
N VAL A 286 16.74 -14.07 -2.22
CA VAL A 286 17.53 -15.30 -2.38
C VAL A 286 18.29 -15.69 -1.10
N ALA A 287 18.63 -14.71 -0.23
CA ALA A 287 19.21 -14.93 1.09
C ALA A 287 18.36 -15.85 1.99
N PHE A 288 17.06 -15.96 1.71
CA PHE A 288 16.10 -16.71 2.51
C PHE A 288 15.50 -17.91 1.78
N LEU A 289 16.08 -18.35 0.64
CA LEU A 289 15.69 -19.60 -0.01
C LEU A 289 15.81 -20.76 0.98
N LYS A 290 16.99 -20.90 1.60
CA LYS A 290 17.14 -21.73 2.79
C LYS A 290 16.54 -20.98 3.98
N PRO A 291 15.59 -21.57 4.73
CA PRO A 291 15.04 -20.91 5.92
C PRO A 291 16.13 -20.63 6.95
N ILE A 292 15.98 -19.52 7.67
CA ILE A 292 16.74 -19.30 8.90
C ILE A 292 16.25 -20.29 9.96
N HIS A 293 17.18 -21.05 10.56
CA HIS A 293 16.88 -22.06 11.58
C HIS A 293 17.52 -21.71 12.94
N ASP A 294 18.36 -20.69 12.97
CA ASP A 294 18.98 -20.16 14.17
C ASP A 294 17.93 -19.75 15.21
N SER A 295 18.25 -19.95 16.49
CA SER A 295 17.41 -19.49 17.59
C SER A 295 17.28 -17.96 17.61
N ASP A 296 18.38 -17.26 17.33
CA ASP A 296 18.41 -15.80 17.23
C ASP A 296 18.19 -15.32 15.78
N GLN A 297 16.93 -15.42 15.36
CA GLN A 297 16.53 -15.25 13.96
C GLN A 297 16.84 -13.85 13.41
N GLY A 298 16.77 -12.80 14.22
CA GLY A 298 16.97 -11.41 13.79
C GLY A 298 18.38 -11.16 13.25
N PRO A 299 19.42 -11.27 14.09
CA PRO A 299 20.81 -11.16 13.68
C PRO A 299 21.22 -12.17 12.59
N SER A 300 20.71 -13.41 12.63
CA SER A 300 20.99 -14.39 11.57
C SER A 300 20.40 -13.99 10.22
N ALA A 301 19.19 -13.42 10.19
CA ALA A 301 18.58 -12.91 8.97
C ALA A 301 19.35 -11.70 8.40
N ILE A 302 19.82 -10.79 9.25
CA ILE A 302 20.66 -9.65 8.84
C ILE A 302 21.97 -10.15 8.22
N ARG A 303 22.68 -11.06 8.88
CA ARG A 303 23.92 -11.63 8.35
C ARG A 303 23.72 -12.33 7.01
N ALA A 304 22.63 -13.10 6.86
CA ALA A 304 22.31 -13.77 5.61
C ALA A 304 22.05 -12.78 4.47
N LEU A 305 21.30 -11.70 4.75
CA LEU A 305 21.00 -10.64 3.80
C LEU A 305 22.27 -9.90 3.36
N GLU A 306 23.11 -9.49 4.30
CA GLU A 306 24.37 -8.77 4.02
C GLU A 306 25.39 -9.63 3.30
N SER A 307 25.52 -10.90 3.67
CA SER A 307 26.37 -11.87 2.98
C SER A 307 25.91 -12.05 1.53
N GLN A 308 24.59 -12.14 1.31
CA GLN A 308 24.04 -12.26 -0.03
C GLN A 308 24.29 -11.00 -0.88
N MET A 309 24.11 -9.82 -0.30
CA MET A 309 24.44 -8.55 -0.95
C MET A 309 25.91 -8.51 -1.38
N HIS A 310 26.82 -8.84 -0.46
CA HIS A 310 28.25 -8.85 -0.74
C HIS A 310 28.63 -9.88 -1.82
N ASN A 311 28.09 -11.09 -1.74
CA ASN A 311 28.35 -12.14 -2.74
C ASN A 311 27.88 -11.72 -4.13
N ILE A 312 26.71 -11.08 -4.24
CA ILE A 312 26.23 -10.55 -5.52
C ILE A 312 27.19 -9.48 -6.04
N ASP A 313 27.63 -8.55 -5.19
CA ASP A 313 28.58 -7.52 -5.60
C ASP A 313 29.92 -8.10 -6.06
N GLN A 314 30.43 -9.14 -5.39
CA GLN A 314 31.68 -9.80 -5.77
C GLN A 314 31.59 -10.46 -7.15
N VAL A 315 30.41 -11.00 -7.51
CA VAL A 315 30.22 -11.72 -8.78
C VAL A 315 29.87 -10.77 -9.93
N TYR A 316 28.98 -9.80 -9.70
CA TYR A 316 28.44 -8.93 -10.74
C TYR A 316 29.09 -7.54 -10.78
N GLY A 317 29.98 -7.23 -9.83
CA GLY A 317 30.50 -5.87 -9.62
C GLY A 317 29.60 -5.03 -8.72
N ALA A 318 29.96 -3.76 -8.53
CA ALA A 318 29.20 -2.85 -7.68
C ALA A 318 27.75 -2.71 -8.18
N CYS A 319 26.79 -3.22 -7.41
CA CYS A 319 25.37 -3.20 -7.76
C CYS A 319 24.59 -2.02 -7.15
N ALA A 320 25.29 -1.15 -6.43
CA ALA A 320 24.77 0.11 -5.89
C ALA A 320 25.94 1.10 -5.76
N ASP A 321 25.65 2.38 -5.95
CA ASP A 321 26.63 3.46 -5.79
C ASP A 321 26.82 3.84 -4.32
N ALA A 322 25.75 3.76 -3.53
CA ALA A 322 25.78 4.09 -2.12
C ALA A 322 24.79 3.24 -1.32
N ARG A 323 25.08 3.08 -0.02
CA ARG A 323 24.25 2.31 0.90
C ARG A 323 24.15 3.00 2.25
N TYR A 324 23.02 2.80 2.90
CA TYR A 324 22.82 3.18 4.30
C TYR A 324 21.99 2.10 5.00
N LYS A 325 22.27 1.85 6.28
CA LYS A 325 21.50 0.89 7.08
C LYS A 325 21.31 1.37 8.51
N PHE A 326 20.22 0.93 9.13
CA PHE A 326 20.07 0.97 10.59
C PHE A 326 19.75 -0.43 11.11
N ASN A 327 20.09 -0.67 12.38
CA ASN A 327 19.86 -1.95 13.05
C ASN A 327 19.41 -1.72 14.50
N THR A 328 18.16 -2.05 14.81
CA THR A 328 17.60 -1.87 16.15
C THR A 328 18.10 -2.92 17.15
N PHE A 329 18.66 -4.04 16.70
CA PHE A 329 19.24 -5.05 17.59
C PHE A 329 20.58 -4.60 18.18
N THR A 330 21.33 -3.77 17.46
CA THR A 330 22.62 -3.21 17.92
C THR A 330 22.52 -1.74 18.34
N GLY A 331 21.43 -1.06 17.98
CA GLY A 331 21.26 0.38 18.24
C GLY A 331 22.06 1.26 17.28
N GLU A 332 22.44 0.74 16.11
CA GLU A 332 23.27 1.44 15.13
C GLU A 332 22.44 2.13 14.04
N GLY A 333 22.86 3.34 13.67
CA GLY A 333 22.19 4.19 12.69
C GLY A 333 20.87 4.78 13.18
N SER A 334 20.32 5.73 12.43
CA SER A 334 19.02 6.32 12.70
C SER A 334 18.07 6.30 11.49
N LEU A 335 16.78 6.42 11.77
CA LEU A 335 15.75 6.64 10.76
C LEU A 335 15.94 8.00 10.06
N THR A 336 16.34 9.03 10.80
CA THR A 336 16.56 10.37 10.24
C THR A 336 17.60 10.34 9.14
N GLU A 337 18.76 9.73 9.40
CA GLU A 337 19.84 9.56 8.41
C GLU A 337 19.40 8.68 7.23
N LEU A 338 18.59 7.64 7.46
CA LEU A 338 18.01 6.85 6.35
C LEU A 338 17.16 7.73 5.44
N LEU A 339 16.25 8.54 6.02
CA LEU A 339 15.35 9.42 5.27
C LEU A 339 16.12 10.54 4.54
N GLU A 340 17.23 11.01 5.08
CA GLU A 340 18.12 11.95 4.40
C GLU A 340 18.84 11.28 3.22
N PHE A 341 19.39 10.08 3.44
CA PHE A 341 20.10 9.30 2.42
C PHE A 341 19.26 9.02 1.18
N ILE A 342 17.99 8.61 1.35
CA ILE A 342 17.09 8.28 0.25
C ILE A 342 16.57 9.50 -0.53
N ALA A 343 16.56 10.68 0.09
CA ALA A 343 16.02 11.89 -0.54
C ALA A 343 17.02 12.67 -1.39
N GLN A 344 18.31 12.45 -1.17
CA GLN A 344 19.38 12.96 -2.04
C GLN A 344 19.20 12.40 -3.46
#